data_AF-X8J9C7-F1
#
_entry.id   AF-X8J9C7-F1
#
_cell.length_a   1.000
_cell.length_b   1.000
_cell.length_c   1.000
_cell.angle_alpha   90.00
_cell.angle_beta   90.00
_cell.angle_gamma   90.00
#
_symmetry.space_group_name_H-M   'P 1'
#
loop_
_entity.id
_entity.type
_entity.pdbx_description
1 polymer ?
#
loop_
_entity_poly.entity_id
_entity_poly.type
_entity_poly.pdbx_seq_one_letter_code
_entity_poly.pdbx_strand_id
1 'polypeptide(L)'
;MLNNWLNARAALQFHESHERHTRVLLKRLLNVPHKEHPFEAVENEFFLSAYGYRIQGHDDPFFRGATEAIEHLFSAHMYTNFWVNILPALSYVPDWVPGTGWKRTAKEWREQKNWTLNSTLQWTKDRVAEGSAEPSILGALLDHKLTSNWTQEDKEYRLKELGLVLFSGGTDTSSNVLVKFVAAMVLNPKVQAKAQEEIDRVLGSFKLPTIADEERLPAMSRDESIYKDPEVFNPDRFLDPKVPPLPGFGWGRRKCPGVYYARAAVFLSISSLLATFTFSKKIDSDGREVTPTIEDGSNSMTLGLKPFEFQFKPRSDRHKQLIAEMSSTSE
;
A
#
# COMPACT_ATOMS: atom_id res chain seq x y z
N MET A 1 4.25 1.26 20.74
CA MET A 1 4.60 2.43 19.90
C MET A 1 3.66 2.55 18.72
N LEU A 2 3.79 1.75 17.65
CA LEU A 2 2.88 1.81 16.49
C LEU A 2 1.39 1.80 16.86
N ASN A 3 0.97 0.92 17.79
CA ASN A 3 -0.41 0.89 18.30
C ASN A 3 -0.89 2.21 18.94
N ASN A 4 -0.05 3.18 19.25
CA ASN A 4 -0.49 4.46 19.81
C ASN A 4 -0.86 5.47 18.70
N TRP A 5 -0.39 5.22 17.46
CA TRP A 5 -0.61 6.03 16.26
C TRP A 5 -1.50 5.35 15.22
N LEU A 6 -1.59 4.01 15.24
CA LEU A 6 -2.34 3.20 14.26
C LEU A 6 -3.50 2.39 14.89
N ASN A 7 -3.86 2.63 16.16
CA ASN A 7 -5.13 2.11 16.70
C ASN A 7 -6.34 2.83 16.08
N ALA A 8 -7.54 2.26 16.23
CA ALA A 8 -8.80 2.81 15.72
C ALA A 8 -9.02 4.31 15.99
N ARG A 9 -8.66 4.83 17.18
CA ARG A 9 -8.82 6.26 17.51
C ARG A 9 -7.73 7.14 16.91
N ALA A 10 -6.50 6.64 16.81
CA ALA A 10 -5.39 7.39 16.23
C ALA A 10 -5.35 7.32 14.70
N ALA A 11 -5.98 6.31 14.08
CA ALA A 11 -6.20 6.24 12.64
C ALA A 11 -7.08 7.40 12.13
N LEU A 12 -8.03 7.88 12.96
CA LEU A 12 -8.96 8.97 12.63
C LEU A 12 -8.28 10.24 12.11
N GLN A 13 -7.07 10.57 12.60
CA GLN A 13 -6.34 11.78 12.18
C GLN A 13 -5.84 11.72 10.72
N PHE A 14 -5.82 10.54 10.10
CA PHE A 14 -5.40 10.35 8.71
C PHE A 14 -6.58 10.29 7.72
N HIS A 15 -7.83 10.26 8.20
CA HIS A 15 -9.01 10.09 7.34
C HIS A 15 -9.13 11.14 6.24
N GLU A 16 -8.90 12.42 6.58
CA GLU A 16 -8.94 13.50 5.60
C GLU A 16 -7.78 13.39 4.58
N SER A 17 -6.62 12.91 5.03
CA SER A 17 -5.48 12.58 4.17
C SER A 17 -5.85 11.45 3.20
N HIS A 18 -6.47 10.36 3.68
CA HIS A 18 -6.93 9.24 2.83
C HIS A 18 -7.93 9.70 1.78
N GLU A 19 -8.92 10.52 2.15
CA GLU A 19 -9.85 11.10 1.17
C GLU A 19 -9.12 11.99 0.16
N ARG A 20 -8.18 12.85 0.60
CA ARG A 20 -7.41 13.75 -0.25
C ARG A 20 -6.56 12.96 -1.26
N HIS A 21 -5.86 11.90 -0.83
CA HIS A 21 -5.09 11.01 -1.71
C HIS A 21 -5.99 10.21 -2.65
N THR A 22 -7.14 9.73 -2.19
CA THR A 22 -8.13 9.04 -3.04
C THR A 22 -8.60 9.96 -4.16
N ARG A 23 -8.96 11.23 -3.87
CA ARG A 23 -9.33 12.23 -4.89
C ARG A 23 -8.18 12.50 -5.89
N VAL A 24 -6.92 12.54 -5.42
CA VAL A 24 -5.73 12.68 -6.29
C VAL A 24 -5.51 11.44 -7.17
N LEU A 25 -5.69 10.23 -6.65
CA LEU A 25 -5.63 8.97 -7.41
C LEU A 25 -6.66 8.98 -8.54
N LEU A 26 -7.93 9.29 -8.26
CA LEU A 26 -8.98 9.38 -9.28
C LEU A 26 -8.62 10.41 -10.37
N LYS A 27 -8.07 11.57 -9.99
CA LYS A 27 -7.61 12.61 -10.92
C LYS A 27 -6.39 12.20 -11.75
N ARG A 28 -5.44 11.46 -11.20
CA ARG A 28 -4.32 10.88 -11.97
C ARG A 28 -4.86 9.88 -12.99
N LEU A 29 -5.70 8.93 -12.56
CA LEU A 29 -6.31 7.93 -13.44
C LEU A 29 -7.12 8.54 -14.59
N LEU A 30 -7.74 9.71 -14.40
CA LEU A 30 -8.45 10.41 -15.48
C LEU A 30 -7.53 10.88 -16.63
N ASN A 31 -6.22 11.06 -16.36
CA ASN A 31 -5.24 11.64 -17.26
C ASN A 31 -4.08 10.69 -17.63
N VAL A 32 -3.93 9.56 -16.95
CA VAL A 32 -2.84 8.58 -17.15
C VAL A 32 -3.02 7.80 -18.47
N PRO A 33 -2.00 7.73 -19.34
CA PRO A 33 -2.01 6.84 -20.49
C PRO A 33 -1.94 5.37 -20.04
N HIS A 34 -2.52 4.45 -20.82
CA HIS A 34 -2.75 3.02 -20.48
C HIS A 34 -1.48 2.14 -20.23
N LYS A 35 -0.32 2.70 -19.88
CA LYS A 35 0.96 1.97 -19.70
C LYS A 35 1.70 2.25 -18.38
N GLU A 36 1.24 3.17 -17.55
CA GLU A 36 1.94 3.59 -16.33
C GLU A 36 1.36 2.94 -15.06
N HIS A 37 2.15 2.91 -13.97
CA HIS A 37 1.81 2.23 -12.72
C HIS A 37 0.66 2.96 -11.98
N PRO A 38 -0.59 2.45 -12.00
CA PRO A 38 -1.76 3.27 -11.65
C PRO A 38 -1.90 3.58 -10.16
N PHE A 39 -1.15 2.86 -9.31
CA PHE A 39 -1.34 2.84 -7.85
C PHE A 39 -0.16 3.39 -7.05
N GLU A 40 0.84 3.98 -7.71
CA GLU A 40 1.95 4.72 -7.09
C GLU A 40 1.44 5.81 -6.10
N ALA A 41 0.24 6.35 -6.32
CA ALA A 41 -0.41 7.30 -5.41
C ALA A 41 -0.63 6.76 -3.97
N VAL A 42 -0.73 5.44 -3.78
CA VAL A 42 -0.77 4.81 -2.45
C VAL A 42 0.59 4.96 -1.75
N GLU A 43 1.66 4.87 -2.51
CA GLU A 43 3.03 4.93 -1.97
C GLU A 43 3.37 6.35 -1.50
N ASN A 44 2.85 7.35 -2.23
CA ASN A 44 2.85 8.76 -1.85
C ASN A 44 2.13 9.00 -0.51
N GLU A 45 0.98 8.36 -0.27
CA GLU A 45 0.20 8.51 0.97
C GLU A 45 0.95 8.00 2.20
N PHE A 46 1.53 6.79 2.13
CA PHE A 46 2.28 6.22 3.25
C PHE A 46 3.60 6.97 3.50
N PHE A 47 4.27 7.44 2.45
CA PHE A 47 5.49 8.24 2.60
C PHE A 47 5.20 9.59 3.30
N LEU A 48 4.13 10.28 2.90
CA LEU A 48 3.68 11.51 3.56
C LEU A 48 3.27 11.26 5.01
N SER A 49 2.45 10.24 5.29
CA SER A 49 1.98 9.97 6.65
C SER A 49 3.09 9.48 7.60
N ALA A 50 4.15 8.85 7.07
CA ALA A 50 5.34 8.49 7.84
C ALA A 50 6.24 9.70 8.12
N TYR A 51 6.66 10.44 7.08
CA TYR A 51 7.76 11.42 7.13
C TYR A 51 7.34 12.90 7.09
N GLY A 52 6.09 13.21 6.77
CA GLY A 52 5.64 14.58 6.46
C GLY A 52 6.09 15.05 5.07
N TYR A 53 6.58 14.13 4.23
CA TYR A 53 7.22 14.44 2.96
C TYR A 53 6.29 14.17 1.77
N ARG A 54 6.07 15.19 0.94
CA ARG A 54 5.39 15.05 -0.35
C ARG A 54 6.42 14.72 -1.41
N ILE A 55 6.32 13.54 -2.01
CA ILE A 55 7.19 13.08 -3.10
C ILE A 55 7.07 14.02 -4.30
N GLN A 56 8.21 14.43 -4.87
CA GLN A 56 8.29 15.43 -5.94
C GLN A 56 8.17 14.82 -7.34
N GLY A 57 8.37 13.52 -7.49
CA GLY A 57 8.23 12.78 -8.75
C GLY A 57 8.83 11.36 -8.67
N HIS A 58 8.85 10.65 -9.80
CA HIS A 58 9.40 9.28 -9.87
C HIS A 58 10.90 9.20 -9.53
N ASP A 59 11.69 10.22 -9.93
CA ASP A 59 13.13 10.33 -9.64
C ASP A 59 13.46 10.99 -8.29
N ASP A 60 12.45 11.13 -7.41
CA ASP A 60 12.63 11.66 -6.07
C ASP A 60 13.64 10.80 -5.27
N PRO A 61 14.70 11.41 -4.72
CA PRO A 61 15.82 10.66 -4.15
C PRO A 61 15.48 9.98 -2.83
N PHE A 62 14.47 10.47 -2.09
CA PHE A 62 14.02 9.85 -0.84
C PHE A 62 13.06 8.70 -1.15
N PHE A 63 12.14 8.87 -2.12
CA PHE A 63 11.26 7.80 -2.58
C PHE A 63 12.04 6.64 -3.20
N ARG A 64 12.84 6.91 -4.24
CA ARG A 64 13.60 5.88 -4.96
C ARG A 64 14.57 5.14 -4.02
N GLY A 65 15.25 5.87 -3.13
CA GLY A 65 16.12 5.26 -2.12
C GLY A 65 15.37 4.36 -1.13
N ALA A 66 14.13 4.71 -0.77
CA ALA A 66 13.32 3.90 0.13
C ALA A 66 12.74 2.65 -0.57
N THR A 67 12.34 2.76 -1.83
CA THR A 67 11.87 1.61 -2.64
C THR A 67 13.01 0.64 -2.92
N GLU A 68 14.18 1.13 -3.35
CA GLU A 68 15.42 0.35 -3.49
C GLU A 68 15.81 -0.35 -2.17
N ALA A 69 15.70 0.35 -1.04
CA ALA A 69 15.96 -0.24 0.28
C ALA A 69 14.97 -1.36 0.65
N ILE A 70 13.73 -1.33 0.14
CA ILE A 70 12.74 -2.41 0.31
C ILE A 70 13.06 -3.59 -0.61
N GLU A 71 13.40 -3.35 -1.87
CA GLU A 71 13.80 -4.41 -2.80
C GLU A 71 15.03 -5.17 -2.28
N HIS A 72 16.02 -4.44 -1.75
CA HIS A 72 17.18 -5.02 -1.05
C HIS A 72 16.77 -5.77 0.22
N LEU A 73 15.84 -5.23 1.04
CA LEU A 73 15.35 -5.89 2.25
C LEU A 73 14.64 -7.22 1.93
N PHE A 74 13.75 -7.24 0.94
CA PHE A 74 13.02 -8.44 0.51
C PHE A 74 13.99 -9.45 -0.12
N SER A 75 14.90 -9.00 -0.99
CA SER A 75 15.93 -9.84 -1.59
C SER A 75 16.84 -10.50 -0.55
N ALA A 76 17.16 -9.80 0.55
CA ALA A 76 17.91 -10.34 1.68
C ALA A 76 17.11 -11.35 2.52
N HIS A 77 15.79 -11.19 2.64
CA HIS A 77 14.92 -12.10 3.42
C HIS A 77 14.52 -13.37 2.67
N MET A 78 14.62 -13.42 1.35
CA MET A 78 14.36 -14.64 0.59
C MET A 78 15.43 -15.71 0.90
N TYR A 79 15.00 -16.81 1.52
CA TYR A 79 15.89 -17.93 1.92
C TYR A 79 16.69 -18.51 0.74
N THR A 80 16.15 -18.45 -0.48
CA THR A 80 16.79 -18.95 -1.71
C THR A 80 17.90 -18.06 -2.26
N ASN A 81 17.92 -16.77 -1.91
CA ASN A 81 18.77 -15.79 -2.61
C ASN A 81 20.22 -15.78 -2.09
N PHE A 82 20.43 -16.16 -0.83
CA PHE A 82 21.75 -16.16 -0.20
C PHE A 82 21.95 -17.41 0.66
N TRP A 83 23.00 -18.18 0.40
CA TRP A 83 23.30 -19.42 1.15
C TRP A 83 23.40 -19.23 2.67
N VAL A 84 23.77 -18.03 3.16
CA VAL A 84 23.81 -17.72 4.60
C VAL A 84 22.43 -17.76 5.27
N ASN A 85 21.35 -17.58 4.51
CA ASN A 85 19.97 -17.70 5.02
C ASN A 85 19.57 -19.16 5.29
N ILE A 86 20.22 -20.11 4.61
CA ILE A 86 20.04 -21.57 4.81
C ILE A 86 21.08 -22.12 5.79
N LEU A 87 22.32 -21.60 5.72
CA LEU A 87 23.46 -22.02 6.52
C LEU A 87 24.07 -20.82 7.27
N PRO A 88 23.50 -20.41 8.43
CA PRO A 88 23.94 -19.23 9.18
C PRO A 88 25.43 -19.21 9.57
N ALA A 89 26.07 -20.38 9.65
CA ALA A 89 27.51 -20.51 9.87
C ALA A 89 28.37 -19.80 8.81
N LEU A 90 27.84 -19.57 7.60
CA LEU A 90 28.52 -18.81 6.55
C LEU A 90 28.75 -17.33 6.92
N SER A 91 28.06 -16.80 7.93
CA SER A 91 28.31 -15.46 8.45
C SER A 91 29.74 -15.26 8.98
N TYR A 92 30.36 -16.32 9.53
CA TYR A 92 31.72 -16.29 10.08
C TYR A 92 32.83 -16.47 9.03
N VAL A 93 32.49 -16.87 7.80
CA VAL A 93 33.49 -17.10 6.74
C VAL A 93 34.10 -15.76 6.29
N PRO A 94 35.45 -15.58 6.29
CA PRO A 94 36.07 -14.30 5.96
C PRO A 94 35.74 -13.77 4.57
N ASP A 95 35.65 -12.44 4.44
CA ASP A 95 35.20 -11.72 3.24
C ASP A 95 36.04 -11.95 1.97
N TRP A 96 37.24 -12.53 2.09
CA TRP A 96 38.13 -12.88 0.98
C TRP A 96 37.86 -14.26 0.36
N VAL A 97 37.01 -15.08 0.97
CA VAL A 97 36.77 -16.47 0.53
C VAL A 97 35.87 -16.49 -0.73
N PRO A 98 36.21 -17.25 -1.79
CA PRO A 98 35.34 -17.41 -2.95
C PRO A 98 33.91 -17.80 -2.55
N GLY A 99 32.93 -17.03 -3.02
CA GLY A 99 31.51 -17.18 -2.67
C GLY A 99 30.98 -16.23 -1.59
N THR A 100 31.82 -15.52 -0.83
CA THR A 100 31.34 -14.50 0.15
C THR A 100 31.00 -13.15 -0.48
N GLY A 101 30.80 -13.07 -1.80
CA GLY A 101 30.48 -11.81 -2.50
C GLY A 101 29.25 -11.08 -1.95
N TRP A 102 28.26 -11.84 -1.46
CA TRP A 102 27.08 -11.32 -0.76
C TRP A 102 27.39 -10.45 0.46
N LYS A 103 28.58 -10.59 1.08
CA LYS A 103 29.03 -9.72 2.17
C LYS A 103 29.39 -8.30 1.72
N ARG A 104 29.76 -8.12 0.45
CA ARG A 104 29.96 -6.79 -0.14
C ARG A 104 28.60 -6.15 -0.41
N THR A 105 27.72 -6.88 -1.08
CA THR A 105 26.32 -6.50 -1.34
C THR A 105 25.59 -6.10 -0.06
N ALA A 106 25.74 -6.86 1.03
CA ALA A 106 25.15 -6.54 2.33
C ALA A 106 25.75 -5.32 3.06
N LYS A 107 26.92 -4.81 2.62
CA LYS A 107 27.48 -3.52 3.07
C LYS A 107 26.97 -2.38 2.19
N GLU A 108 27.05 -2.55 0.87
CA GLU A 108 26.53 -1.59 -0.13
C GLU A 108 25.04 -1.29 0.13
N TRP A 109 24.20 -2.31 0.31
CA TRP A 109 22.78 -2.17 0.66
C TRP A 109 22.56 -1.53 2.04
N ARG A 110 23.47 -1.74 3.00
CA ARG A 110 23.39 -1.09 4.33
C ARG A 110 23.75 0.38 4.25
N GLU A 111 24.74 0.75 3.45
CA GLU A 111 25.15 2.14 3.24
C GLU A 111 24.06 2.91 2.50
N GLN A 112 23.49 2.33 1.44
CA GLN A 112 22.32 2.85 0.71
C GLN A 112 21.11 3.05 1.65
N LYS A 113 20.75 2.03 2.44
CA LYS A 113 19.63 2.11 3.40
C LYS A 113 19.89 3.20 4.45
N ASN A 114 21.08 3.20 5.04
CA ASN A 114 21.44 4.16 6.08
C ASN A 114 21.44 5.59 5.56
N TRP A 115 21.96 5.84 4.34
CA TRP A 115 21.87 7.15 3.69
C TRP A 115 20.42 7.61 3.56
N THR A 116 19.54 6.76 3.01
CA THR A 116 18.12 7.08 2.80
C THR A 116 17.41 7.43 4.12
N LEU A 117 17.56 6.59 5.15
CA LEU A 117 16.89 6.80 6.43
C LEU A 117 17.48 7.97 7.22
N ASN A 118 18.79 8.24 7.09
CA ASN A 118 19.42 9.42 7.66
C ASN A 118 18.84 10.70 7.02
N SER A 119 18.88 10.80 5.70
CA SER A 119 18.48 12.00 4.95
C SER A 119 17.00 12.32 5.09
N THR A 120 16.12 11.31 4.98
CA THR A 120 14.67 11.52 5.07
C THR A 120 14.25 11.89 6.49
N LEU A 121 14.78 11.23 7.54
CA LEU A 121 14.48 11.63 8.92
C LEU A 121 15.08 13.02 9.25
N GLN A 122 16.24 13.37 8.71
CA GLN A 122 16.81 14.71 8.94
C GLN A 122 15.92 15.79 8.32
N TRP A 123 15.44 15.60 7.08
CA TRP A 123 14.46 16.50 6.47
C TRP A 123 13.19 16.66 7.33
N THR A 124 12.67 15.57 7.91
CA THR A 124 11.53 15.63 8.84
C THR A 124 11.85 16.45 10.09
N LYS A 125 13.03 16.30 10.70
CA LYS A 125 13.47 17.12 11.84
C LYS A 125 13.56 18.59 11.46
N ASP A 126 14.14 18.91 10.30
CA ASP A 126 14.37 20.28 9.85
C ASP A 126 13.04 21.04 9.68
N ARG A 127 12.06 20.43 9.01
CA ARG A 127 10.70 21.00 8.87
C ARG A 127 9.98 21.17 10.22
N VAL A 128 10.19 20.24 11.17
CA VAL A 128 9.58 20.35 12.51
C VAL A 128 10.23 21.49 13.30
N ALA A 129 11.56 21.65 13.21
CA ALA A 129 12.28 22.76 13.85
C ALA A 129 11.92 24.14 13.26
N GLU A 130 11.59 24.20 11.97
CA GLU A 130 11.06 25.40 11.30
C GLU A 130 9.58 25.71 11.63
N GLY A 131 8.84 24.76 12.22
CA GLY A 131 7.39 24.86 12.37
C GLY A 131 6.61 24.73 11.06
N SER A 132 7.25 24.23 10.00
CA SER A 132 6.72 24.10 8.63
C SER A 132 6.27 22.67 8.26
N ALA A 133 6.34 21.73 9.21
CA ALA A 133 6.07 20.31 8.98
C ALA A 133 4.59 19.96 8.79
N GLU A 134 4.31 19.16 7.76
CA GLU A 134 3.06 18.43 7.60
C GLU A 134 2.86 17.38 8.72
N PRO A 135 1.62 17.14 9.17
CA PRO A 135 1.32 16.13 10.19
C PRO A 135 1.83 14.73 9.80
N SER A 136 2.68 14.15 10.64
CA SER A 136 3.35 12.86 10.35
C SER A 136 3.70 12.08 11.60
N ILE A 137 3.77 10.74 11.47
CA ILE A 137 4.03 9.84 12.60
C ILE A 137 5.44 10.04 13.16
N LEU A 138 6.46 10.25 12.31
CA LEU A 138 7.82 10.49 12.77
C LEU A 138 7.98 11.89 13.36
N GLY A 139 7.44 12.93 12.71
CA GLY A 139 7.48 14.30 13.22
C GLY A 139 6.83 14.42 14.59
N ALA A 140 5.63 13.85 14.77
CA ALA A 140 4.94 13.84 16.05
C ALA A 140 5.62 12.97 17.12
N LEU A 141 6.47 12.02 16.75
CA LEU A 141 7.29 11.23 17.69
C LEU A 141 8.59 11.92 18.12
N LEU A 142 9.03 12.99 17.43
CA LEU A 142 10.28 13.68 17.75
C LEU A 142 10.30 14.21 19.19
N ASP A 143 9.18 14.65 19.77
CA ASP A 143 9.11 15.12 21.17
C ASP A 143 8.02 14.42 22.01
N HIS A 144 7.57 13.25 21.58
CA HIS A 144 6.51 12.54 22.27
C HIS A 144 6.96 11.85 23.57
N LYS A 145 6.08 11.78 24.57
CA LYS A 145 6.24 11.05 25.87
C LYS A 145 6.50 9.54 25.76
N LEU A 146 6.62 8.99 24.55
CA LEU A 146 7.03 7.60 24.29
C LEU A 146 8.52 7.48 23.97
N THR A 147 9.20 8.60 23.67
CA THR A 147 10.62 8.69 23.35
C THR A 147 11.42 9.41 24.44
N SER A 148 10.75 9.99 25.45
CA SER A 148 11.37 10.73 26.56
C SER A 148 12.33 9.92 27.43
N ASN A 149 12.19 8.60 27.43
CA ASN A 149 12.98 7.69 28.26
C ASN A 149 14.10 6.99 27.45
N TRP A 150 14.44 7.53 26.28
CA TRP A 150 15.47 6.99 25.39
C TRP A 150 16.72 7.87 25.38
N THR A 151 17.86 7.27 25.08
CA THR A 151 19.04 8.03 24.65
C THR A 151 18.75 8.70 23.30
N GLN A 152 19.47 9.78 22.97
CA GLN A 152 19.33 10.42 21.65
C GLN A 152 19.71 9.46 20.51
N GLU A 153 20.67 8.57 20.74
CA GLU A 153 21.10 7.51 19.81
C GLU A 153 20.00 6.45 19.61
N ASP A 154 19.42 5.92 20.70
CA ASP A 154 18.24 5.03 20.65
C ASP A 154 17.10 5.67 19.85
N LYS A 155 16.79 6.92 20.17
CA LYS A 155 15.69 7.68 19.56
C LYS A 155 15.92 7.86 18.07
N GLU A 156 17.12 8.26 17.68
CA GLU A 156 17.46 8.44 16.27
C GLU A 156 17.50 7.12 15.50
N TYR A 157 18.09 6.05 16.05
CA TYR A 157 18.09 4.72 15.44
C TYR A 157 16.67 4.17 15.27
N ARG A 158 15.87 4.21 16.34
CA ARG A 158 14.51 3.64 16.36
C ARG A 158 13.56 4.39 15.44
N LEU A 159 13.69 5.71 15.29
CA LEU A 159 12.86 6.49 14.35
C LEU A 159 13.22 6.21 12.88
N LYS A 160 14.50 6.00 12.55
CA LYS A 160 14.94 5.59 11.21
C LYS A 160 14.32 4.26 10.78
N GLU A 161 14.49 3.22 11.60
CA GLU A 161 13.92 1.90 11.29
C GLU A 161 12.38 1.92 11.33
N LEU A 162 11.77 2.74 12.19
CA LEU A 162 10.31 2.91 12.24
C LEU A 162 9.75 3.52 10.95
N GLY A 163 10.44 4.50 10.36
CA GLY A 163 10.07 5.07 9.06
C GLY A 163 10.06 4.04 7.94
N LEU A 164 11.11 3.21 7.86
CA LEU A 164 11.18 2.13 6.89
C LEU A 164 10.05 1.12 7.09
N VAL A 165 9.74 0.74 8.33
CA VAL A 165 8.67 -0.23 8.65
C VAL A 165 7.28 0.34 8.37
N LEU A 166 7.07 1.65 8.58
CA LEU A 166 5.81 2.34 8.24
C LEU A 166 5.59 2.39 6.72
N PHE A 167 6.62 2.75 5.96
CA PHE A 167 6.58 2.79 4.50
C PHE A 167 6.38 1.38 3.93
N SER A 168 7.33 0.47 4.15
CA SER A 168 7.32 -0.90 3.60
C SER A 168 6.12 -1.76 4.00
N GLY A 169 5.63 -1.64 5.23
CA GLY A 169 4.44 -2.36 5.68
C GLY A 169 3.14 -1.83 5.06
N GLY A 170 3.14 -0.56 4.65
CA GLY A 170 1.99 0.12 4.07
C GLY A 170 1.90 0.02 2.55
N THR A 171 2.98 0.36 1.84
CA THR A 171 2.98 0.56 0.39
C THR A 171 2.75 -0.72 -0.40
N ASP A 172 3.74 -1.60 -0.42
CA ASP A 172 3.75 -2.81 -1.25
C ASP A 172 2.60 -3.77 -0.91
N THR A 173 2.15 -3.81 0.36
CA THR A 173 0.97 -4.61 0.72
C THR A 173 -0.33 -4.02 0.15
N SER A 174 -0.49 -2.69 0.18
CA SER A 174 -1.71 -2.01 -0.25
C SER A 174 -1.78 -1.83 -1.77
N SER A 175 -0.66 -1.51 -2.44
CA SER A 175 -0.59 -1.38 -3.90
C SER A 175 -0.85 -2.73 -4.59
N ASN A 176 -0.27 -3.83 -4.11
CA ASN A 176 -0.57 -5.17 -4.62
C ASN A 176 -2.03 -5.58 -4.38
N VAL A 177 -2.68 -5.13 -3.30
CA VAL A 177 -4.13 -5.35 -3.11
C VAL A 177 -4.95 -4.61 -4.16
N LEU A 178 -4.60 -3.38 -4.54
CA LEU A 178 -5.30 -2.65 -5.62
C LEU A 178 -5.07 -3.28 -7.00
N VAL A 179 -3.85 -3.71 -7.31
CA VAL A 179 -3.53 -4.42 -8.57
C VAL A 179 -4.33 -5.73 -8.68
N LYS A 180 -4.37 -6.52 -7.60
CA LYS A 180 -5.17 -7.75 -7.52
C LYS A 180 -6.68 -7.49 -7.59
N PHE A 181 -7.14 -6.40 -6.99
CA PHE A 181 -8.53 -5.97 -7.10
C PHE A 181 -8.91 -5.65 -8.55
N VAL A 182 -8.10 -4.89 -9.30
CA VAL A 182 -8.34 -4.65 -10.73
C VAL A 182 -8.35 -5.95 -11.53
N ALA A 183 -7.39 -6.85 -11.31
CA ALA A 183 -7.36 -8.17 -11.97
C ALA A 183 -8.67 -8.95 -11.71
N ALA A 184 -9.13 -8.99 -10.46
CA ALA A 184 -10.38 -9.64 -10.10
C ALA A 184 -11.60 -8.96 -10.77
N MET A 185 -11.65 -7.64 -10.85
CA MET A 185 -12.74 -6.89 -11.49
C MET A 185 -12.79 -7.06 -13.02
N VAL A 186 -11.63 -7.12 -13.69
CA VAL A 186 -11.49 -7.35 -15.14
C VAL A 186 -11.89 -8.79 -15.51
N LEU A 187 -11.56 -9.76 -14.66
CA LEU A 187 -11.95 -11.17 -14.87
C LEU A 187 -13.41 -11.46 -14.48
N ASN A 188 -13.99 -10.71 -13.54
CA ASN A 188 -15.34 -10.97 -13.00
C ASN A 188 -16.30 -9.77 -13.19
N PRO A 189 -16.61 -9.35 -14.43
CA PRO A 189 -17.40 -8.13 -14.70
C PRO A 189 -18.82 -8.17 -14.11
N LYS A 190 -19.43 -9.35 -13.94
CA LYS A 190 -20.73 -9.50 -13.23
C LYS A 190 -20.63 -9.11 -11.76
N VAL A 191 -19.51 -9.40 -11.10
CA VAL A 191 -19.26 -9.05 -9.70
C VAL A 191 -18.94 -7.56 -9.57
N GLN A 192 -18.18 -7.00 -10.52
CA GLN A 192 -17.94 -5.56 -10.62
C GLN A 192 -19.27 -4.78 -10.73
N ALA A 193 -20.17 -5.19 -11.62
CA ALA A 193 -21.48 -4.56 -11.79
C ALA A 193 -22.34 -4.65 -10.52
N LYS A 194 -22.37 -5.81 -9.84
CA LYS A 194 -23.12 -5.98 -8.60
C LYS A 194 -22.59 -5.10 -7.46
N ALA A 195 -21.27 -5.01 -7.31
CA ALA A 195 -20.64 -4.14 -6.32
C ALA A 195 -20.92 -2.65 -6.60
N GLN A 196 -20.99 -2.26 -7.87
CA GLN A 196 -21.38 -0.91 -8.28
C GLN A 196 -22.85 -0.59 -7.95
N GLU A 197 -23.78 -1.52 -8.23
CA GLU A 197 -25.19 -1.40 -7.85
C GLU A 197 -25.36 -1.26 -6.32
N GLU A 198 -24.59 -2.04 -5.54
CA GLU A 198 -24.62 -1.98 -4.08
C GLU A 198 -24.11 -0.63 -3.53
N ILE A 199 -23.02 -0.09 -4.09
CA ILE A 199 -22.50 1.23 -3.74
C ILE A 199 -23.52 2.33 -4.09
N ASP A 200 -24.08 2.32 -5.30
CA ASP A 200 -25.09 3.29 -5.74
C ASP A 200 -26.37 3.21 -4.87
N ARG A 201 -26.76 2.02 -4.43
CA ARG A 201 -27.92 1.77 -3.55
C ARG A 201 -27.70 2.27 -2.12
N VAL A 202 -26.50 2.14 -1.58
CA VAL A 202 -26.17 2.47 -0.18
C VAL A 202 -25.88 3.96 0.01
N LEU A 203 -25.19 4.59 -0.94
CA LEU A 203 -24.77 6.01 -0.84
C LEU A 203 -25.67 6.96 -1.62
N GLY A 204 -26.40 6.44 -2.60
CA GLY A 204 -26.97 7.22 -3.70
C GLY A 204 -25.93 7.45 -4.80
N SER A 205 -26.37 7.37 -6.06
CA SER A 205 -25.51 7.60 -7.22
C SER A 205 -24.79 8.96 -7.15
N PHE A 206 -23.54 9.00 -7.64
CA PHE A 206 -22.68 10.20 -7.68
C PHE A 206 -22.20 10.75 -6.33
N LYS A 207 -22.18 9.95 -5.26
CA LYS A 207 -21.40 10.24 -4.04
C LYS A 207 -20.17 9.34 -3.92
N LEU A 208 -19.10 9.86 -3.31
CA LEU A 208 -17.97 9.03 -2.88
C LEU A 208 -18.27 8.38 -1.50
N PRO A 209 -17.76 7.16 -1.24
CA PRO A 209 -17.83 6.50 0.06
C PRO A 209 -17.03 7.22 1.15
N THR A 210 -17.40 6.97 2.42
CA THR A 210 -16.70 7.51 3.60
C THR A 210 -16.27 6.38 4.53
N ILE A 211 -15.33 6.62 5.44
CA ILE A 211 -14.86 5.56 6.38
C ILE A 211 -15.96 5.13 7.36
N ALA A 212 -17.04 5.90 7.52
CA ALA A 212 -18.24 5.48 8.25
C ALA A 212 -18.99 4.30 7.60
N ASP A 213 -18.68 3.96 6.35
CA ASP A 213 -19.28 2.85 5.61
C ASP A 213 -18.51 1.52 5.78
N GLU A 214 -17.36 1.52 6.47
CA GLU A 214 -16.41 0.40 6.56
C GLU A 214 -16.90 -0.80 7.41
N GLU A 215 -17.82 -0.59 8.36
CA GLU A 215 -18.25 -1.64 9.31
C GLU A 215 -19.04 -2.80 8.67
N ARG A 216 -19.32 -2.74 7.37
CA ARG A 216 -20.26 -3.63 6.68
C ARG A 216 -19.64 -4.89 6.03
N LEU A 217 -18.32 -5.11 6.08
CA LEU A 217 -17.62 -6.11 5.24
C LEU A 217 -16.55 -7.00 5.94
N PRO A 218 -16.69 -8.35 5.89
CA PRO A 218 -15.63 -9.35 6.15
C PRO A 218 -15.04 -10.03 4.87
N ALA A 219 -13.87 -10.70 4.98
CA ALA A 219 -13.35 -11.76 4.06
C ALA A 219 -12.63 -12.86 4.93
N MET A 220 -11.44 -13.52 4.85
CA MET A 220 -10.58 -14.31 3.91
C MET A 220 -10.98 -15.79 4.09
N SER A 221 -10.84 -16.75 3.18
CA SER A 221 -10.65 -16.73 1.71
C SER A 221 -10.39 -18.15 1.17
N ARG A 222 -9.53 -18.96 1.82
CA ARG A 222 -8.93 -20.16 1.18
C ARG A 222 -8.89 -21.49 1.97
N ASP A 223 -9.47 -21.56 3.16
CA ASP A 223 -9.73 -22.85 3.83
C ASP A 223 -11.08 -23.41 3.37
N GLU A 224 -11.12 -24.54 2.66
CA GLU A 224 -12.37 -25.14 2.15
C GLU A 224 -13.37 -25.51 3.26
N SER A 225 -12.90 -25.78 4.49
CA SER A 225 -13.76 -26.10 5.62
C SER A 225 -14.48 -24.87 6.21
N ILE A 226 -14.09 -23.67 5.77
CA ILE A 226 -14.62 -22.38 6.25
C ILE A 226 -15.14 -21.50 5.08
N TYR A 227 -14.58 -21.64 3.88
CA TYR A 227 -14.91 -20.87 2.67
C TYR A 227 -15.13 -21.82 1.49
N LYS A 228 -16.37 -22.26 1.30
CA LYS A 228 -16.77 -23.13 0.19
C LYS A 228 -16.36 -22.55 -1.17
N ASP A 229 -15.84 -23.36 -2.09
CA ASP A 229 -15.41 -22.93 -3.42
C ASP A 229 -14.38 -21.76 -3.36
N PRO A 230 -13.25 -21.89 -2.63
CA PRO A 230 -12.38 -20.76 -2.25
C PRO A 230 -11.67 -20.08 -3.42
N GLU A 231 -11.34 -20.84 -4.46
CA GLU A 231 -10.70 -20.32 -5.68
C GLU A 231 -11.67 -19.53 -6.58
N VAL A 232 -12.97 -19.52 -6.25
CA VAL A 232 -13.96 -18.67 -6.90
C VAL A 232 -14.05 -17.33 -6.18
N PHE A 233 -13.67 -16.26 -6.89
CA PHE A 233 -13.87 -14.88 -6.44
C PHE A 233 -15.37 -14.54 -6.34
N ASN A 234 -15.91 -14.80 -5.16
CA ASN A 234 -17.31 -14.57 -4.82
C ASN A 234 -17.34 -13.77 -3.51
N PRO A 235 -17.73 -12.48 -3.50
CA PRO A 235 -17.86 -11.69 -2.28
C PRO A 235 -19.13 -12.03 -1.48
N ASP A 236 -20.18 -12.56 -2.12
CA ASP A 236 -21.48 -12.85 -1.50
C ASP A 236 -21.38 -13.85 -0.34
N ARG A 237 -20.31 -14.67 -0.33
CA ARG A 237 -20.00 -15.61 0.76
C ARG A 237 -19.92 -14.94 2.14
N PHE A 238 -19.63 -13.63 2.19
CA PHE A 238 -19.48 -12.87 3.43
C PHE A 238 -20.79 -12.18 3.88
N LEU A 239 -21.90 -12.43 3.19
CA LEU A 239 -23.25 -12.05 3.62
C LEU A 239 -23.84 -13.05 4.65
N ASP A 240 -23.28 -14.26 4.78
CA ASP A 240 -23.59 -15.16 5.89
C ASP A 240 -22.73 -14.77 7.12
N PRO A 241 -23.32 -14.30 8.23
CA PRO A 241 -22.58 -13.90 9.43
C PRO A 241 -21.86 -15.05 10.14
N LYS A 242 -22.04 -16.31 9.71
CA LYS A 242 -21.27 -17.46 10.18
C LYS A 242 -19.88 -17.56 9.55
N VAL A 243 -19.64 -16.89 8.42
CA VAL A 243 -18.37 -16.91 7.70
C VAL A 243 -17.43 -15.87 8.35
N PRO A 244 -16.34 -16.29 9.03
CA PRO A 244 -15.53 -15.39 9.85
C PRO A 244 -14.61 -14.46 9.02
N PRO A 245 -14.17 -13.31 9.57
CA PRO A 245 -13.43 -12.23 8.88
C PRO A 245 -11.94 -12.54 8.56
N LEU A 246 -11.30 -11.77 7.65
CA LEU A 246 -9.90 -11.96 7.18
C LEU A 246 -8.89 -12.00 8.35
N PRO A 247 -8.22 -13.14 8.63
CA PRO A 247 -6.89 -13.14 9.24
C PRO A 247 -5.78 -12.59 8.33
N GLY A 248 -6.09 -11.83 7.27
CA GLY A 248 -5.12 -11.20 6.36
C GLY A 248 -4.23 -10.15 7.02
N PHE A 249 -4.60 -9.69 8.21
CA PHE A 249 -3.77 -8.86 9.09
C PHE A 249 -3.11 -9.67 10.24
N GLY A 250 -3.18 -11.00 10.21
CA GLY A 250 -2.70 -11.89 11.27
C GLY A 250 -3.51 -11.82 12.58
N TRP A 251 -3.02 -12.53 13.60
CA TRP A 251 -3.67 -12.65 14.91
C TRP A 251 -2.67 -12.60 16.08
N GLY A 252 -3.20 -12.50 17.30
CA GLY A 252 -2.41 -12.48 18.54
C GLY A 252 -1.42 -11.31 18.64
N ARG A 253 -0.32 -11.53 19.37
CA ARG A 253 0.69 -10.49 19.70
C ARG A 253 1.49 -9.94 18.51
N ARG A 254 1.25 -10.43 17.28
CA ARG A 254 1.92 -9.98 16.04
C ARG A 254 0.91 -9.61 14.93
N LYS A 255 -0.38 -9.44 15.26
CA LYS A 255 -1.38 -8.84 14.36
C LYS A 255 -0.86 -7.49 13.84
N CYS A 256 -1.07 -7.21 12.55
CA CYS A 256 -0.58 -6.02 11.87
C CYS A 256 -1.02 -4.75 12.62
N PRO A 257 -0.07 -3.88 13.02
CA PRO A 257 -0.39 -2.66 13.75
C PRO A 257 -1.11 -1.63 12.87
N GLY A 258 -0.90 -1.68 11.55
CA GLY A 258 -1.52 -0.78 10.58
C GLY A 258 -2.94 -1.16 10.16
N VAL A 259 -3.57 -2.18 10.77
CA VAL A 259 -4.86 -2.74 10.32
C VAL A 259 -5.97 -1.70 10.13
N TYR A 260 -6.09 -0.69 11.00
CA TYR A 260 -7.12 0.35 10.88
C TYR A 260 -6.80 1.34 9.76
N TYR A 261 -5.54 1.79 9.69
CA TYR A 261 -5.06 2.69 8.63
C TYR A 261 -5.22 2.05 7.24
N ALA A 262 -4.74 0.81 7.08
CA ALA A 262 -4.78 0.09 5.81
C ALA A 262 -6.21 -0.27 5.39
N ARG A 263 -7.11 -0.63 6.32
CA ARG A 263 -8.52 -0.84 6.01
C ARG A 263 -9.18 0.43 5.47
N ALA A 264 -8.98 1.58 6.13
CA ALA A 264 -9.51 2.86 5.68
C ALA A 264 -9.02 3.26 4.28
N ALA A 265 -7.70 3.24 4.05
CA ALA A 265 -7.09 3.63 2.78
C ALA A 265 -7.49 2.69 1.62
N VAL A 266 -7.47 1.36 1.85
CA VAL A 266 -7.88 0.36 0.85
C VAL A 266 -9.38 0.43 0.59
N PHE A 267 -10.21 0.62 1.62
CA PHE A 267 -11.65 0.79 1.48
C PHE A 267 -11.97 2.01 0.61
N LEU A 268 -11.48 3.19 0.99
CA LEU A 268 -11.72 4.43 0.23
C LEU A 268 -11.23 4.31 -1.22
N SER A 269 -10.05 3.73 -1.43
CA SER A 269 -9.50 3.49 -2.77
C SER A 269 -10.40 2.56 -3.60
N ILE A 270 -10.65 1.32 -3.16
CA ILE A 270 -11.44 0.34 -3.91
C ILE A 270 -12.86 0.85 -4.18
N SER A 271 -13.53 1.37 -3.16
CA SER A 271 -14.92 1.78 -3.25
C SER A 271 -15.10 3.05 -4.11
N SER A 272 -14.14 3.98 -4.09
CA SER A 272 -14.13 5.15 -4.99
C SER A 272 -13.79 4.79 -6.44
N LEU A 273 -12.89 3.82 -6.66
CA LEU A 273 -12.59 3.28 -7.99
C LEU A 273 -13.84 2.61 -8.59
N LEU A 274 -14.55 1.78 -7.81
CA LEU A 274 -15.84 1.22 -8.20
C LEU A 274 -16.90 2.28 -8.45
N ALA A 275 -17.00 3.30 -7.58
CA ALA A 275 -18.00 4.35 -7.70
C ALA A 275 -17.85 5.19 -8.98
N THR A 276 -16.63 5.32 -9.53
CA THR A 276 -16.34 6.29 -10.61
C THR A 276 -15.81 5.69 -11.92
N PHE A 277 -15.15 4.53 -11.90
CA PHE A 277 -14.57 3.86 -13.08
C PHE A 277 -15.19 2.48 -13.35
N THR A 278 -15.14 2.07 -14.62
CA THR A 278 -15.37 0.69 -15.08
C THR A 278 -14.05 0.13 -15.60
N PHE A 279 -13.69 -1.07 -15.15
CA PHE A 279 -12.52 -1.82 -15.62
C PHE A 279 -12.96 -2.93 -16.57
N SER A 280 -12.32 -3.05 -17.73
CA SER A 280 -12.64 -4.04 -18.75
C SER A 280 -11.37 -4.66 -19.32
N LYS A 281 -11.54 -5.77 -20.04
CA LYS A 281 -10.47 -6.35 -20.84
C LYS A 281 -9.97 -5.36 -21.90
N LYS A 282 -8.74 -5.56 -22.36
CA LYS A 282 -8.22 -4.85 -23.53
C LYS A 282 -8.94 -5.34 -24.78
N ILE A 283 -9.26 -4.42 -25.69
CA ILE A 283 -9.75 -4.73 -27.03
C ILE A 283 -8.55 -4.76 -28.01
N ASP A 284 -8.47 -5.77 -28.87
CA ASP A 284 -7.43 -5.89 -29.91
C ASP A 284 -7.72 -5.03 -31.16
N SER A 285 -6.85 -5.12 -32.18
CA SER A 285 -7.01 -4.44 -33.48
C SER A 285 -8.27 -4.86 -34.24
N ASP A 286 -8.82 -6.03 -33.92
CA ASP A 286 -9.91 -6.69 -34.64
C ASP A 286 -11.25 -6.52 -33.90
N GLY A 287 -11.25 -5.80 -32.77
CA GLY A 287 -12.43 -5.54 -31.95
C GLY A 287 -12.76 -6.63 -30.92
N ARG A 288 -11.86 -7.59 -30.64
CA ARG A 288 -12.10 -8.70 -29.70
C ARG A 288 -11.56 -8.41 -28.30
N GLU A 289 -12.22 -8.96 -27.29
CA GLU A 289 -11.72 -8.94 -25.90
C GLU A 289 -10.51 -9.86 -25.70
N VAL A 290 -9.35 -9.28 -25.41
CA VAL A 290 -8.17 -9.99 -24.93
C VAL A 290 -8.33 -10.24 -23.43
N THR A 291 -8.49 -11.51 -23.04
CA THR A 291 -8.48 -11.89 -21.61
C THR A 291 -7.03 -11.87 -21.11
N PRO A 292 -6.67 -11.07 -20.10
CA PRO A 292 -5.29 -10.97 -19.64
C PRO A 292 -4.82 -12.26 -18.96
N THR A 293 -3.61 -12.71 -19.30
CA THR A 293 -2.92 -13.72 -18.50
C THR A 293 -2.51 -13.09 -17.18
N ILE A 294 -3.06 -13.56 -16.07
CA ILE A 294 -2.64 -13.16 -14.73
C ILE A 294 -1.58 -14.15 -14.26
N GLU A 295 -0.34 -13.65 -14.14
CA GLU A 295 0.80 -14.42 -13.65
C GLU A 295 1.31 -13.80 -12.34
N ASP A 296 1.68 -14.65 -11.39
CA ASP A 296 2.37 -14.23 -10.18
C ASP A 296 3.76 -13.64 -10.52
N GLY A 297 4.20 -12.67 -9.71
CA GLY A 297 5.49 -12.00 -9.85
C GLY A 297 6.69 -12.88 -9.52
N SER A 298 7.86 -12.25 -9.39
CA SER A 298 9.05 -12.90 -8.83
C SER A 298 8.81 -13.34 -7.38
N ASN A 299 9.52 -14.38 -6.94
CA ASN A 299 9.43 -14.88 -5.57
C ASN A 299 9.83 -13.79 -4.57
N SER A 300 8.88 -13.34 -3.75
CA SER A 300 8.97 -12.15 -2.89
C SER A 300 8.24 -12.41 -1.56
N MET A 301 8.47 -11.52 -0.58
CA MET A 301 7.77 -11.54 0.71
C MET A 301 6.26 -11.28 0.55
N THR A 302 5.89 -10.59 -0.53
CA THR A 302 4.52 -10.37 -1.00
C THR A 302 4.34 -11.03 -2.36
N LEU A 303 3.20 -11.68 -2.57
CA LEU A 303 2.87 -12.23 -3.88
C LEU A 303 2.38 -11.09 -4.78
N GLY A 304 3.28 -10.45 -5.52
CA GLY A 304 2.92 -9.49 -6.56
C GLY A 304 2.29 -10.16 -7.79
N LEU A 305 1.70 -9.37 -8.68
CA LEU A 305 1.31 -9.82 -10.03
C LEU A 305 2.25 -9.19 -11.07
N LYS A 306 2.53 -9.90 -12.16
CA LYS A 306 3.19 -9.29 -13.32
C LYS A 306 2.30 -8.22 -13.97
N PRO A 307 2.87 -7.20 -14.65
CA PRO A 307 2.08 -6.25 -15.41
C PRO A 307 1.19 -6.94 -16.45
N PHE A 308 -0.10 -6.61 -16.45
CA PHE A 308 -1.09 -7.13 -17.41
C PHE A 308 -1.86 -5.97 -18.04
N GLU A 309 -2.28 -6.14 -19.30
CA GLU A 309 -3.02 -5.10 -20.01
C GLU A 309 -4.52 -5.16 -19.70
N PHE A 310 -5.11 -4.00 -19.40
CA PHE A 310 -6.55 -3.81 -19.24
C PHE A 310 -6.97 -2.44 -19.79
N GLN A 311 -8.27 -2.24 -19.98
CA GLN A 311 -8.85 -0.93 -20.25
C GLN A 311 -9.62 -0.46 -19.01
N PHE A 312 -9.66 0.84 -18.79
CA PHE A 312 -10.52 1.45 -17.80
C PHE A 312 -11.05 2.80 -18.33
N LYS A 313 -12.24 3.19 -17.88
CA LYS A 313 -12.91 4.44 -18.28
C LYS A 313 -13.86 4.92 -17.18
N PRO A 314 -14.15 6.23 -17.06
CA PRO A 314 -15.21 6.70 -16.17
C PRO A 314 -16.55 6.04 -16.51
N ARG A 315 -17.37 5.73 -15.49
CA ARG A 315 -18.68 5.07 -15.66
C ARG A 315 -19.63 5.87 -16.56
N SER A 316 -19.52 7.21 -16.54
CA SER A 316 -20.18 8.12 -17.48
C SER A 316 -19.49 9.50 -17.46
N ASP A 317 -19.84 10.38 -18.39
CA ASP A 317 -19.33 11.76 -18.42
C ASP A 317 -19.62 12.55 -17.13
N ARG A 318 -20.73 12.24 -16.43
CA ARG A 318 -21.02 12.83 -15.12
C ARG A 318 -20.05 12.37 -14.01
N HIS A 319 -19.52 11.14 -14.10
CA HIS A 319 -18.45 10.70 -13.21
C HIS A 319 -17.11 11.34 -13.57
N LYS A 320 -16.86 11.59 -14.87
CA LYS A 320 -15.69 12.36 -15.33
C LYS A 320 -15.74 13.82 -14.86
N GLN A 321 -16.92 14.46 -14.93
CA GLN A 321 -17.18 15.78 -14.35
C GLN A 321 -16.95 15.78 -12.85
N LEU A 322 -17.55 14.84 -12.11
CA LEU A 322 -17.34 14.69 -10.66
C LEU A 322 -15.85 14.60 -10.29
N ILE A 323 -15.04 13.81 -11.00
CA ILE A 323 -13.57 13.73 -10.75
C ILE A 323 -12.86 15.05 -11.06
N ALA A 324 -13.24 15.77 -12.11
CA ALA A 324 -12.64 17.07 -12.45
C ALA A 324 -13.00 18.15 -11.41
N GLU A 325 -14.27 18.21 -11.01
CA GLU A 325 -14.88 19.16 -10.07
C GLU A 325 -14.47 18.94 -8.61
N MET A 326 -13.88 17.80 -8.24
CA MET A 326 -13.20 17.61 -6.96
C MET A 326 -12.02 18.59 -6.82
N SER A 327 -12.26 19.80 -6.30
CA SER A 327 -11.21 20.79 -6.05
C SER A 327 -10.02 20.15 -5.34
N SER A 328 -8.80 20.50 -5.77
CA SER A 328 -7.64 20.42 -4.89
C SER A 328 -7.86 21.46 -3.80
N THR A 329 -8.49 21.04 -2.70
CA THR A 329 -8.69 21.86 -1.50
C THR A 329 -7.34 22.10 -0.84
N SER A 330 -6.67 23.15 -1.31
CA SER A 330 -5.56 23.79 -0.64
C SER A 330 -6.12 24.91 0.24
N GLU A 331 -6.22 24.62 1.53
CA GLU A 331 -6.09 25.55 2.67
C GLU A 331 -5.38 24.78 3.79
#